data_AF-A0AB36B8R6-F1
#
_entry.id   AF-A0AB36B8R6-F1
#
_cell.length_a   1.000
_cell.length_b   1.000
_cell.length_c   1.000
_cell.angle_alpha   90.00
_cell.angle_beta   90.00
_cell.angle_gamma   90.00
#
_symmetry.space_group_name_H-M   'P 1'
#
loop_
_entity.id
_entity.type
_entity.pdbx_description
1 polymer ?
#
loop_
_entity_poly.entity_id
_entity_poly.type
_entity_poly.pdbx_seq_one_letter_code
_entity_poly.pdbx_strand_id
1 'polypeptide(L)'
;MKDRKRVMCGGLAFSDCEDMEMLHQYAKEGWVFEKFRGMCYILQKQEPVNRIFSYDMQKLKEDEKEAYFQLFENSGWHIINPEGKDVYFFWAEEGCVPLHSEVETRMEGYRSTLHIFAGALVIGCLCLLSLLWIESSVVSMILLMTGSILGAVGLLMVVGIMLRMKRRRLRIVNLTFRKGAVLFVSGAGMLFASGFDWAADIHSLLLILGTVCTIEGFLWMCFQYRQFRDKKEIQIKKKDEGVL
;
A
#
# COMPACT_ATOMS: atom_id res chain seq x y z
N MET A 1 -22.49 -11.22 15.44
CA MET A 1 -22.63 -10.09 14.51
C MET A 1 -21.24 -9.49 14.32
N LYS A 2 -20.86 -9.10 13.09
CA LYS A 2 -19.47 -8.72 12.76
C LYS A 2 -19.24 -7.24 13.08
N ASP A 3 -18.93 -6.94 14.35
CA ASP A 3 -18.59 -5.57 14.78
C ASP A 3 -17.22 -5.11 14.31
N ARG A 4 -16.62 -5.84 13.34
CA ARG A 4 -15.32 -5.53 12.75
C ARG A 4 -15.40 -5.45 11.24
N LYS A 5 -14.81 -4.39 10.70
CA LYS A 5 -14.57 -4.18 9.27
C LYS A 5 -13.06 -4.25 9.02
N ARG A 6 -12.64 -4.84 7.90
CA ARG A 6 -11.23 -4.85 7.47
C ARG A 6 -11.11 -4.09 6.18
N VAL A 7 -10.23 -3.10 6.14
CA VAL A 7 -9.96 -2.29 4.95
C VAL A 7 -8.48 -2.41 4.63
N MET A 8 -8.14 -2.67 3.37
CA MET A 8 -6.75 -2.75 2.95
C MET A 8 -6.08 -1.37 3.01
N CYS A 9 -4.81 -1.34 3.42
CA CYS A 9 -3.94 -0.17 3.34
C CYS A 9 -3.37 -0.05 1.94
N GLY A 10 -3.45 1.12 1.31
CA GLY A 10 -2.89 1.34 -0.02
C GLY A 10 -1.35 1.39 -0.04
N GLY A 11 -0.73 1.33 1.14
CA GLY A 11 0.69 1.35 1.39
C GLY A 11 1.13 2.75 1.79
N LEU A 12 1.58 2.92 3.03
CA LEU A 12 1.96 4.21 3.62
C LEU A 12 3.07 4.95 2.85
N ALA A 13 3.83 4.28 1.98
CA ALA A 13 4.80 4.93 1.10
C ALA A 13 4.13 5.63 -0.11
N PHE A 14 2.90 5.27 -0.44
CA PHE A 14 2.19 5.66 -1.66
C PHE A 14 0.88 6.40 -1.41
N SER A 15 0.11 6.01 -0.40
CA SER A 15 -1.29 6.45 -0.22
C SER A 15 -1.60 6.84 1.22
N ASP A 16 -0.60 7.24 2.00
CA ASP A 16 -0.77 7.54 3.42
C ASP A 16 -1.83 8.61 3.71
N CYS A 17 -1.85 9.69 2.93
CA CYS A 17 -2.84 10.75 3.11
C CYS A 17 -4.26 10.25 2.77
N GLU A 18 -4.41 9.48 1.68
CA GLU A 18 -5.67 8.87 1.26
C GLU A 18 -6.17 7.88 2.33
N ASP A 19 -5.26 7.09 2.90
CA ASP A 19 -5.57 6.13 3.96
C ASP A 19 -6.02 6.86 5.25
N MET A 20 -5.34 7.94 5.67
CA MET A 20 -5.73 8.69 6.88
C MET A 20 -7.11 9.36 6.71
N GLU A 21 -7.36 9.98 5.55
CA GLU A 21 -8.65 10.59 5.23
C GLU A 21 -9.76 9.53 5.12
N MET A 22 -9.46 8.35 4.59
CA MET A 22 -10.39 7.23 4.54
C MET A 22 -10.81 6.80 5.96
N LEU A 23 -9.85 6.68 6.88
CA LEU A 23 -10.12 6.32 8.27
C LEU A 23 -10.96 7.39 8.97
N HIS A 24 -10.68 8.66 8.73
CA HIS A 24 -11.48 9.78 9.23
C HIS A 24 -12.94 9.70 8.76
N GLN A 25 -13.16 9.47 7.47
CA GLN A 25 -14.49 9.32 6.90
C GLN A 25 -15.25 8.08 7.42
N TYR A 26 -14.54 7.01 7.78
CA TYR A 26 -15.15 5.84 8.42
C TYR A 26 -15.50 6.12 9.88
N ALA A 27 -14.66 6.84 10.61
CA ALA A 27 -14.93 7.22 12.00
C ALA A 27 -16.20 8.09 12.12
N LYS A 28 -16.40 9.04 11.19
CA LYS A 28 -17.64 9.84 11.06
C LYS A 28 -18.91 9.00 10.83
N GLU A 29 -18.77 7.73 10.43
CA GLU A 29 -19.88 6.77 10.26
C GLU A 29 -19.96 5.73 11.40
N GLY A 30 -19.16 5.89 12.45
CA GLY A 30 -19.07 4.97 13.58
C GLY A 30 -18.30 3.68 13.25
N TRP A 31 -17.40 3.71 12.28
CA TRP A 31 -16.42 2.65 12.02
C TRP A 31 -15.03 3.15 12.42
N VAL A 32 -14.70 3.02 13.70
CA VAL A 32 -13.49 3.62 14.28
C VAL A 32 -12.31 2.68 14.13
N PHE A 33 -11.17 3.21 13.73
CA PHE A 33 -9.93 2.45 13.59
C PHE A 33 -9.45 1.89 14.94
N GLU A 34 -9.28 0.56 15.01
CA GLU A 34 -8.86 -0.17 16.22
C GLU A 34 -7.38 -0.55 16.16
N LYS A 35 -6.94 -1.16 15.05
CA LYS A 35 -5.54 -1.62 14.90
C LYS A 35 -5.17 -1.96 13.48
N PHE A 36 -3.87 -1.94 13.18
CA PHE A 36 -3.30 -2.36 11.91
C PHE A 36 -2.80 -3.81 11.99
N ARG A 37 -3.17 -4.67 11.03
CA ARG A 37 -2.72 -6.07 10.97
C ARG A 37 -2.64 -6.59 9.54
N GLY A 38 -1.49 -7.16 9.16
CA GLY A 38 -1.32 -7.88 7.89
C GLY A 38 -1.70 -7.07 6.64
N MET A 39 -1.36 -5.77 6.62
CA MET A 39 -1.73 -4.79 5.58
C MET A 39 -3.20 -4.32 5.60
N CYS A 40 -3.96 -4.65 6.64
CA CYS A 40 -5.33 -4.16 6.81
C CYS A 40 -5.44 -3.22 8.02
N TYR A 41 -6.22 -2.14 7.85
CA TYR A 41 -6.85 -1.43 8.94
C TYR A 41 -8.06 -2.23 9.44
N ILE A 42 -8.08 -2.54 10.73
CA ILE A 42 -9.20 -3.17 11.41
C ILE A 42 -10.02 -2.06 12.07
N LEU A 43 -11.27 -1.90 11.65
CA LEU A 43 -12.20 -0.92 12.19
C LEU A 43 -13.24 -1.63 13.05
N GLN A 44 -13.61 -1.03 14.16
CA GLN A 44 -14.65 -1.50 15.07
C GLN A 44 -15.89 -0.63 14.98
N LYS A 45 -17.08 -1.25 15.04
CA LYS A 45 -18.33 -0.49 15.10
C LYS A 45 -18.44 0.17 16.47
N GLN A 46 -18.60 1.50 16.48
CA GLN A 46 -18.79 2.35 17.65
C GLN A 46 -19.77 3.48 17.29
N GLU A 47 -20.02 4.39 18.21
CA GLU A 47 -20.73 5.64 17.90
C GLU A 47 -19.92 6.48 16.89
N PRO A 48 -20.58 7.22 15.99
CA PRO A 48 -19.92 8.17 15.10
C PRO A 48 -19.07 9.18 15.87
N VAL A 49 -17.80 9.31 15.48
CA VAL A 49 -16.83 10.23 16.10
C VAL A 49 -16.09 11.01 15.04
N ASN A 50 -15.70 12.24 15.36
CA ASN A 50 -15.02 13.14 14.45
C ASN A 50 -13.51 13.18 14.73
N ARG A 51 -12.82 12.11 14.33
CA ARG A 51 -11.39 11.94 14.63
C ARG A 51 -10.54 12.01 13.39
N ILE A 52 -9.45 12.77 13.44
CA ILE A 52 -8.38 12.72 12.45
C ILE A 52 -7.34 11.67 12.85
N PHE A 53 -6.66 11.11 11.85
CA PHE A 53 -5.67 10.06 12.06
C PHE A 53 -4.33 10.47 11.49
N SER A 54 -3.26 10.00 12.12
CA SER A 54 -1.90 10.16 11.64
C SER A 54 -1.06 8.95 12.06
N TYR A 55 0.19 8.90 11.60
CA TYR A 55 1.11 7.84 11.95
C TYR A 55 2.54 8.35 12.01
N ASP A 56 3.37 7.68 12.80
CA ASP A 56 4.82 7.85 12.85
C ASP A 56 5.52 6.50 12.64
N MET A 57 6.71 6.52 12.05
CA MET A 57 7.56 5.36 11.79
C MET A 57 8.89 5.42 12.56
N GLN A 58 8.99 6.29 13.57
CA GLN A 58 10.17 6.41 14.40
C GLN A 58 10.46 5.09 15.14
N LYS A 59 11.71 4.63 15.05
CA LYS A 59 12.17 3.47 15.81
C LYS A 59 12.51 3.91 17.23
N LEU A 60 11.75 3.39 18.18
CA LEU A 60 11.90 3.72 19.60
C LEU A 60 12.40 2.50 20.36
N LYS A 61 13.30 2.71 21.32
CA LYS A 61 13.57 1.68 22.33
C LYS A 61 12.41 1.61 23.33
N GLU A 62 12.25 0.48 24.00
CA GLU A 62 11.12 0.26 24.90
C GLU A 62 11.07 1.28 26.04
N ASP A 63 12.24 1.71 26.54
CA ASP A 63 12.42 2.72 27.57
C ASP A 63 12.14 4.15 27.11
N GLU A 64 12.14 4.40 25.80
CA GLU A 64 11.88 5.73 25.21
C GLU A 64 10.40 5.92 24.84
N LYS A 65 9.65 4.83 24.67
CA LYS A 65 8.26 4.85 24.19
C LYS A 65 7.32 5.66 25.07
N GLU A 66 7.39 5.47 26.38
CA GLU A 66 6.46 6.13 27.30
C GLU A 66 6.61 7.65 27.23
N ALA A 67 7.84 8.16 27.34
CA ALA A 67 8.14 9.58 27.21
C ALA A 67 7.74 10.14 25.84
N TYR A 68 7.97 9.36 24.78
CA TYR A 68 7.60 9.74 23.42
C TYR A 68 6.08 9.83 23.22
N PHE A 69 5.30 8.85 23.71
CA PHE A 69 3.84 8.90 23.62
C PHE A 69 3.25 10.03 24.47
N GLN A 70 3.82 10.30 25.65
CA GLN A 70 3.40 11.42 26.48
C GLN A 70 3.58 12.78 25.78
N LEU A 71 4.62 12.94 24.96
CA LEU A 71 4.81 14.16 24.16
C LEU A 71 3.62 14.41 23.23
N PHE A 72 3.09 13.36 22.60
CA PHE A 72 1.94 13.47 21.70
C PHE A 72 0.63 13.64 22.44
N GLU A 73 0.44 12.92 23.54
CA GLU A 73 -0.73 13.06 24.42
C GLU A 73 -0.90 14.52 24.87
N ASN A 74 0.21 15.17 25.25
CA ASN A 74 0.22 16.59 25.62
C ASN A 74 -0.16 17.55 24.49
N SER A 75 -0.05 17.11 23.23
CA SER A 75 -0.45 17.86 22.04
C SER A 75 -1.85 17.50 21.51
N GLY A 76 -2.60 16.65 22.24
CA GLY A 76 -3.95 16.20 21.86
C GLY A 76 -3.97 14.98 20.93
N TRP A 77 -2.83 14.33 20.73
CA TRP A 77 -2.71 13.13 19.91
C TRP A 77 -2.60 11.87 20.77
N HIS A 78 -3.48 10.92 20.52
CA HIS A 78 -3.63 9.70 21.30
C HIS A 78 -3.15 8.48 20.54
N ILE A 79 -2.30 7.66 21.18
CA ILE A 79 -1.73 6.45 20.57
C ILE A 79 -2.77 5.32 20.44
N ILE A 80 -2.83 4.66 19.28
CA ILE A 80 -3.76 3.54 19.01
C ILE A 80 -3.09 2.19 19.28
N ASN A 81 -1.84 2.03 18.86
CA ASN A 81 -1.10 0.77 18.95
C ASN A 81 0.25 0.96 19.68
N PRO A 82 0.25 1.10 21.01
CA PRO A 82 1.48 1.33 21.78
C PRO A 82 2.48 0.16 21.66
N GLU A 83 1.98 -1.06 21.45
CA GLU A 83 2.80 -2.26 21.20
C GLU A 83 3.34 -2.35 19.76
N GLY A 84 3.13 -1.31 18.94
CA GLY A 84 3.70 -1.20 17.60
C GLY A 84 5.23 -1.31 17.61
N LYS A 85 5.79 -1.89 16.54
CA LYS A 85 7.24 -2.06 16.37
C LYS A 85 7.84 -1.08 15.37
N ASP A 86 7.16 -0.90 14.24
CA ASP A 86 7.69 -0.13 13.10
C ASP A 86 6.81 1.06 12.73
N VAL A 87 5.53 1.04 13.12
CA VAL A 87 4.56 2.09 12.81
C VAL A 87 3.64 2.28 14.01
N TYR A 88 3.55 3.52 14.46
CA TYR A 88 2.63 3.98 15.49
C TYR A 88 1.54 4.81 14.83
N PHE A 89 0.28 4.50 15.12
CA PHE A 89 -0.86 5.25 14.66
C PHE A 89 -1.44 6.06 15.80
N PHE A 90 -1.85 7.28 15.48
CA PHE A 90 -2.41 8.23 16.42
C PHE A 90 -3.76 8.73 15.91
N TRP A 91 -4.61 9.15 16.84
CA TRP A 91 -5.82 9.91 16.53
C TRP A 91 -5.87 11.20 17.34
N ALA A 92 -6.55 12.20 16.81
CA ALA A 92 -6.85 13.44 17.53
C ALA A 92 -8.26 13.92 17.15
N GLU A 93 -8.80 14.87 17.91
CA GLU A 93 -10.03 15.58 17.53
C GLU A 93 -9.79 16.47 16.30
N GLU A 94 -10.81 16.64 15.47
CA GLU A 94 -10.74 17.52 14.28
C GLU A 94 -10.42 18.96 14.72
N GLY A 95 -9.44 19.59 14.06
CA GLY A 95 -8.93 20.92 14.42
C GLY A 95 -7.67 20.90 15.29
N CYS A 96 -7.23 19.73 15.76
CA CYS A 96 -5.90 19.57 16.35
C CYS A 96 -4.80 19.88 15.33
N VAL A 97 -3.68 20.44 15.80
CA VAL A 97 -2.52 20.73 14.94
C VAL A 97 -2.00 19.42 14.34
N PRO A 98 -1.72 19.37 13.02
CA PRO A 98 -1.21 18.17 12.38
C PRO A 98 0.03 17.62 13.10
N LEU A 99 0.05 16.31 13.34
CA LEU A 99 1.15 15.60 14.01
C LEU A 99 2.51 15.85 13.31
N HIS A 100 2.47 15.99 11.99
CA HIS A 100 3.64 16.18 11.14
C HIS A 100 3.47 17.46 10.33
N SER A 101 4.15 18.53 10.74
CA SER A 101 4.22 19.76 9.95
C SER A 101 5.22 19.67 8.80
N GLU A 102 6.21 18.77 8.88
CA GLU A 102 7.27 18.63 7.88
C GLU A 102 7.48 17.17 7.44
N VAL A 103 7.60 16.97 6.13
CA VAL A 103 7.86 15.66 5.49
C VAL A 103 9.21 15.06 5.90
N GLU A 104 10.14 15.87 6.44
CA GLU A 104 11.53 15.48 6.69
C GLU A 104 11.70 14.41 7.77
N THR A 105 10.93 14.50 8.86
CA THR A 105 10.98 13.53 9.98
C THR A 105 10.54 12.13 9.54
N ARG A 106 9.75 12.03 8.47
CA ARG A 106 9.23 10.75 7.94
C ARG A 106 10.28 9.95 7.16
N MET A 107 11.38 10.56 6.73
CA MET A 107 12.35 9.95 5.80
C MET A 107 13.23 8.86 6.42
N GLU A 108 13.56 8.97 7.71
CA GLU A 108 14.42 7.98 8.38
C GLU A 108 13.72 6.64 8.58
N GLY A 109 12.40 6.65 8.83
CA GLY A 109 11.57 5.43 8.96
C GLY A 109 11.62 4.55 7.71
N TYR A 110 11.65 5.15 6.52
CA TYR A 110 11.68 4.39 5.25
C TYR A 110 13.05 3.81 4.90
N ARG A 111 14.16 4.25 5.51
CA ARG A 111 15.51 3.74 5.16
C ARG A 111 15.63 2.24 5.43
N SER A 112 15.14 1.80 6.58
CA SER A 112 15.14 0.38 6.93
C SER A 112 14.28 -0.44 5.96
N THR A 113 13.11 0.09 5.61
CA THR A 113 12.18 -0.53 4.65
C THR A 113 12.80 -0.59 3.25
N LEU A 114 13.52 0.44 2.83
CA LEU A 114 14.23 0.49 1.57
C LEU A 114 15.26 -0.64 1.44
N HIS A 115 16.07 -0.89 2.48
CA HIS A 115 17.06 -1.96 2.44
C HIS A 115 16.44 -3.35 2.32
N ILE A 116 15.31 -3.60 2.99
CA ILE A 116 14.57 -4.86 2.88
C ILE A 116 14.09 -5.08 1.44
N PHE A 117 13.45 -4.08 0.84
CA PHE A 117 12.93 -4.20 -0.53
C PHE A 117 14.02 -4.15 -1.59
N ALA A 118 15.13 -3.45 -1.35
CA ALA A 118 16.32 -3.52 -2.20
C ALA A 118 16.94 -4.92 -2.15
N GLY A 119 17.02 -5.55 -0.96
CA GLY A 119 17.43 -6.94 -0.82
C GLY A 119 16.52 -7.90 -1.57
N ALA A 120 15.19 -7.72 -1.46
CA ALA A 120 14.21 -8.50 -2.21
C ALA A 120 14.39 -8.34 -3.73
N LEU A 121 14.64 -7.11 -4.20
CA LEU A 121 14.93 -6.82 -5.61
C LEU A 121 16.20 -7.54 -6.07
N VAL A 122 17.29 -7.46 -5.29
CA VAL A 122 18.55 -8.13 -5.61
C VAL A 122 18.37 -9.65 -5.68
N ILE A 123 17.71 -10.25 -4.67
CA ILE A 123 17.39 -11.68 -4.67
C ILE A 123 16.54 -12.04 -5.90
N GLY A 124 15.54 -11.21 -6.22
CA GLY A 124 14.71 -11.38 -7.40
C GLY A 124 15.53 -11.41 -8.68
N CYS A 125 16.43 -10.43 -8.87
CA CYS A 125 17.35 -10.38 -9.99
C CYS A 125 18.29 -11.59 -10.04
N LEU A 126 18.84 -12.03 -8.90
CA LEU A 126 19.71 -13.20 -8.84
C LEU A 126 18.97 -14.50 -9.21
N CYS A 127 17.72 -14.67 -8.78
CA CYS A 127 16.88 -15.80 -9.18
C CYS A 127 16.61 -15.81 -10.69
N LEU A 128 16.48 -14.63 -11.31
CA LEU A 128 16.30 -14.54 -12.77
C LEU A 128 17.61 -14.77 -13.52
N LEU A 129 18.74 -14.28 -12.99
CA LEU A 129 20.07 -14.50 -13.59
C LEU A 129 20.52 -15.96 -13.49
N SER A 130 20.14 -16.68 -12.44
CA SER A 130 20.48 -18.10 -12.29
C SER A 130 19.79 -19.01 -13.31
N LEU A 131 18.72 -18.54 -13.97
CA LEU A 131 18.07 -19.25 -15.08
C LEU A 131 19.02 -19.45 -16.28
N LEU A 132 20.09 -18.66 -16.40
CA LEU A 132 21.08 -18.80 -17.47
C LEU A 132 21.94 -20.08 -17.33
N TRP A 133 21.97 -20.68 -16.13
CA TRP A 133 22.89 -21.76 -15.79
C TRP A 133 22.19 -23.03 -15.29
N ILE A 134 20.88 -22.97 -15.04
CA ILE A 134 20.11 -24.08 -14.48
C ILE A 134 19.24 -24.70 -15.58
N GLU A 135 19.47 -25.98 -15.87
CA GLU A 135 18.73 -26.71 -16.92
C GLU A 135 17.50 -27.46 -16.39
N SER A 136 17.36 -27.57 -15.07
CA SER A 136 16.21 -28.27 -14.46
C SER A 136 14.91 -27.49 -14.66
N SER A 137 13.92 -28.12 -15.30
CA SER A 137 12.64 -27.50 -15.66
C SER A 137 11.82 -27.05 -14.45
N VAL A 138 11.76 -27.87 -13.40
CA VAL A 138 11.00 -27.57 -12.17
C VAL A 138 11.67 -26.44 -11.38
N VAL A 139 13.00 -26.49 -11.23
CA VAL A 139 13.75 -25.47 -10.49
C VAL A 139 13.68 -24.11 -11.21
N SER A 140 13.80 -24.12 -12.55
CA SER A 140 13.68 -22.92 -13.36
C SER A 140 12.30 -22.27 -13.23
N MET A 141 11.22 -23.07 -13.18
CA MET A 141 9.87 -22.54 -12.97
C MET A 141 9.73 -21.85 -11.60
N ILE A 142 10.24 -22.47 -10.53
CA ILE A 142 10.20 -21.90 -9.17
C ILE A 142 11.00 -20.59 -9.11
N LEU A 143 12.19 -20.58 -9.70
CA LEU A 143 13.06 -19.40 -9.75
C LEU A 143 12.45 -18.27 -10.56
N LEU A 144 11.81 -18.58 -11.69
CA LEU A 144 11.10 -17.60 -12.51
C LEU A 144 9.95 -16.96 -11.72
N MET A 145 9.11 -17.76 -11.06
CA MET A 145 7.99 -17.25 -10.27
C MET A 145 8.49 -16.38 -9.10
N THR A 146 9.45 -16.89 -8.32
CA THR A 146 9.99 -16.18 -7.15
C THR A 146 10.73 -14.91 -7.57
N GLY A 147 11.56 -15.01 -8.61
CA GLY A 147 12.33 -13.90 -9.16
C GLY A 147 11.45 -12.76 -9.67
N SER A 148 10.37 -13.11 -10.39
CA SER A 148 9.41 -12.14 -10.91
C SER A 148 8.65 -11.43 -9.78
N ILE A 149 8.14 -12.17 -8.79
CA ILE A 149 7.39 -11.60 -7.67
C ILE A 149 8.28 -10.68 -6.82
N LEU A 150 9.44 -11.18 -6.38
CA LEU A 150 10.35 -10.40 -5.53
C LEU A 150 10.96 -9.22 -6.29
N GLY A 151 11.31 -9.42 -7.56
CA GLY A 151 11.85 -8.37 -8.42
C GLY A 151 10.84 -7.25 -8.67
N ALA A 152 9.61 -7.59 -9.04
CA ALA A 152 8.57 -6.58 -9.31
C ALA A 152 8.18 -5.81 -8.04
N VAL A 153 7.89 -6.52 -6.93
CA VAL A 153 7.53 -5.88 -5.66
C VAL A 153 8.70 -5.06 -5.12
N GLY A 154 9.91 -5.62 -5.15
CA GLY A 154 11.12 -4.92 -4.72
C GLY A 154 11.36 -3.64 -5.52
N LEU A 155 11.26 -3.70 -6.85
CA LEU A 155 11.42 -2.54 -7.72
C LEU A 155 10.37 -1.46 -7.44
N LEU A 156 9.08 -1.84 -7.37
CA LEU A 156 7.99 -0.90 -7.10
C LEU A 156 8.17 -0.20 -5.73
N MET A 157 8.54 -0.95 -4.70
CA MET A 157 8.77 -0.41 -3.35
C MET A 157 10.00 0.48 -3.30
N VAL A 158 11.12 0.07 -3.90
CA VAL A 158 12.35 0.88 -3.97
C VAL A 158 12.09 2.19 -4.69
N VAL A 159 11.49 2.15 -5.89
CA VAL A 159 11.14 3.36 -6.66
C VAL A 159 10.16 4.24 -5.89
N GLY A 160 9.14 3.64 -5.27
CA GLY A 160 8.18 4.32 -4.41
C GLY A 160 8.83 5.10 -3.28
N ILE A 161 9.65 4.42 -2.49
CA ILE A 161 10.35 4.98 -1.34
C ILE A 161 11.36 6.05 -1.80
N MET A 162 12.15 5.79 -2.85
CA MET A 162 13.11 6.76 -3.38
C MET A 162 12.43 8.04 -3.87
N LEU A 163 11.26 7.92 -4.52
CA LEU A 163 10.47 9.09 -4.90
C LEU A 163 9.97 9.82 -3.66
N ARG A 164 9.47 9.09 -2.65
CA ARG A 164 9.00 9.66 -1.37
C ARG A 164 10.10 10.45 -0.66
N MET A 165 11.33 9.91 -0.62
CA MET A 165 12.51 10.61 -0.10
C MET A 165 12.87 11.87 -0.89
N LYS A 166 12.56 11.92 -2.20
CA LYS A 166 12.70 13.12 -3.03
C LYS A 166 11.49 14.06 -2.97
N ARG A 167 10.61 13.89 -1.97
CA ARG A 167 9.33 14.60 -1.80
C ARG A 167 8.42 14.49 -3.04
N ARG A 168 8.51 13.38 -3.77
CA ARG A 168 7.65 13.03 -4.90
C ARG A 168 6.85 11.79 -4.53
N ARG A 169 5.69 11.59 -5.15
CA ARG A 169 4.87 10.38 -4.93
C ARG A 169 4.69 9.61 -6.22
N LEU A 170 4.90 8.30 -6.16
CA LEU A 170 4.60 7.41 -7.27
C LEU A 170 3.07 7.25 -7.37
N ARG A 171 2.47 7.92 -8.35
CA ARG A 171 0.99 7.92 -8.53
C ARG A 171 0.44 6.70 -9.25
N ILE A 172 1.30 5.79 -9.72
CA ILE A 172 0.89 4.54 -10.39
C ILE A 172 0.09 3.65 -9.43
N VAL A 173 0.29 3.76 -8.12
CA VAL A 173 -0.40 2.94 -7.11
C VAL A 173 -1.79 3.51 -6.73
N ASN A 174 -2.16 4.70 -7.19
CA ASN A 174 -3.53 5.24 -7.07
C ASN A 174 -4.46 4.71 -8.19
N LEU A 175 -4.42 3.39 -8.43
CA LEU A 175 -5.48 2.76 -9.20
C LEU A 175 -6.72 2.68 -8.30
N THR A 176 -7.84 3.24 -8.77
CA THR A 176 -9.14 2.95 -8.17
C THR A 176 -9.65 1.61 -8.66
N PHE A 177 -10.67 1.06 -7.99
CA PHE A 177 -11.44 -0.08 -8.44
C PHE A 177 -11.84 0.04 -9.91
N ARG A 178 -12.29 1.23 -10.34
CA ARG A 178 -12.66 1.48 -11.75
C ARG A 178 -11.48 1.31 -12.71
N LYS A 179 -10.30 1.82 -12.35
CA LYS A 179 -9.09 1.63 -13.17
C LYS A 179 -8.64 0.17 -13.17
N GLY A 180 -8.77 -0.53 -12.03
CA GLY A 180 -8.53 -1.97 -11.94
C GLY A 180 -9.48 -2.76 -12.85
N ALA A 181 -10.76 -2.38 -12.89
CA ALA A 181 -11.75 -2.97 -13.80
C ALA A 181 -11.42 -2.71 -15.26
N VAL A 182 -10.94 -1.52 -15.63
CA VAL A 182 -10.47 -1.25 -17.00
C VAL A 182 -9.27 -2.13 -17.35
N LEU A 183 -8.30 -2.29 -16.43
CA LEU A 183 -7.15 -3.17 -16.63
C LEU A 183 -7.58 -4.63 -16.82
N PHE A 184 -8.50 -5.10 -15.97
CA PHE A 184 -9.07 -6.44 -16.04
C PHE A 184 -9.80 -6.69 -17.37
N VAL A 185 -10.68 -5.78 -17.78
CA VAL A 185 -11.42 -5.89 -19.05
C VAL A 185 -10.48 -5.81 -20.25
N SER A 186 -9.45 -4.95 -20.19
CA SER A 186 -8.44 -4.86 -21.24
C SER A 186 -7.65 -6.17 -21.36
N GLY A 187 -7.25 -6.76 -20.24
CA GLY A 187 -6.59 -8.07 -20.20
C GLY A 187 -7.49 -9.19 -20.75
N ALA A 188 -8.75 -9.25 -20.32
CA ALA A 188 -9.72 -10.21 -20.84
C ALA A 188 -9.97 -10.03 -22.34
N GLY A 189 -9.98 -8.78 -22.83
CA GLY A 189 -10.08 -8.44 -24.24
C GLY A 189 -8.86 -8.92 -25.04
N MET A 190 -7.64 -8.77 -24.51
CA MET A 190 -6.42 -9.30 -25.12
C MET A 190 -6.42 -10.83 -25.17
N LEU A 191 -6.89 -11.49 -24.10
CA LEU A 191 -7.05 -12.95 -24.07
C LEU A 191 -8.08 -13.42 -25.09
N PHE A 192 -9.22 -12.72 -25.21
CA PHE A 192 -10.21 -13.01 -26.24
C PHE A 192 -9.63 -12.81 -27.65
N ALA A 193 -8.91 -11.70 -27.87
CA ALA A 193 -8.25 -11.40 -29.13
C ALA A 193 -7.18 -12.45 -29.49
N SER A 194 -6.53 -13.09 -28.51
CA SER A 194 -5.55 -14.14 -28.79
C SER A 194 -6.15 -15.38 -29.48
N GLY A 195 -7.47 -15.57 -29.43
CA GLY A 195 -8.17 -16.67 -30.09
C GLY A 195 -8.35 -16.52 -31.62
N PHE A 196 -7.91 -15.40 -32.20
CA PHE A 196 -7.93 -15.18 -33.65
C PHE A 196 -6.59 -15.54 -34.29
N ASP A 197 -6.58 -15.70 -35.63
CA ASP A 197 -5.38 -15.99 -36.40
C ASP A 197 -4.43 -14.78 -36.44
N TRP A 198 -3.49 -14.78 -35.50
CA TRP A 198 -2.38 -13.82 -35.44
C TRP A 198 -1.07 -14.49 -35.83
N ALA A 199 -0.07 -13.66 -36.20
CA ALA A 199 1.31 -14.12 -36.23
C ALA A 199 1.73 -14.66 -34.85
N ALA A 200 2.54 -15.72 -34.82
CA ALA A 200 2.90 -16.43 -33.59
C ALA A 200 3.42 -15.50 -32.47
N ASP A 201 4.26 -14.53 -32.82
CA ASP A 201 4.81 -13.56 -31.86
C ASP A 201 3.72 -12.67 -31.24
N ILE A 202 2.75 -12.23 -32.06
CA ILE A 202 1.62 -11.41 -31.60
C ILE A 202 0.69 -12.23 -30.71
N HIS A 203 0.44 -13.49 -31.07
CA HIS A 203 -0.35 -14.41 -30.26
C HIS A 203 0.27 -14.61 -28.87
N SER A 204 1.59 -14.88 -28.80
CA SER A 204 2.31 -15.02 -27.53
C SER A 204 2.27 -13.74 -26.68
N LEU A 205 2.44 -12.56 -27.29
CA LEU A 205 2.35 -11.28 -26.59
C LEU A 205 0.94 -11.03 -26.02
N LEU A 206 -0.12 -11.31 -26.79
CA LEU A 206 -1.50 -11.16 -26.35
C LEU A 206 -1.83 -12.08 -25.17
N LEU A 207 -1.35 -13.32 -25.19
CA LEU A 207 -1.52 -14.26 -24.08
C LEU A 207 -0.83 -13.78 -22.80
N ILE A 208 0.44 -13.37 -22.90
CA ILE A 208 1.23 -12.94 -21.73
C ILE A 208 0.65 -11.66 -21.15
N LEU A 209 0.50 -10.61 -21.96
CA LEU A 209 -0.03 -9.32 -21.50
C LEU A 209 -1.47 -9.44 -21.04
N GLY A 210 -2.30 -10.19 -21.77
CA GLY A 210 -3.69 -10.44 -21.41
C GLY A 210 -3.81 -11.14 -20.06
N THR A 211 -2.99 -12.17 -19.80
CA THR A 211 -2.99 -12.89 -18.52
C THR A 211 -2.54 -11.97 -17.38
N VAL A 212 -1.45 -11.23 -17.55
CA VAL A 212 -0.93 -10.31 -16.53
C VAL A 212 -1.96 -9.23 -16.19
N CYS A 213 -2.49 -8.53 -17.20
CA CYS A 213 -3.48 -7.48 -16.97
C CYS A 213 -4.78 -8.00 -16.34
N THR A 214 -5.19 -9.23 -16.69
CA THR A 214 -6.38 -9.85 -16.09
C THR A 214 -6.14 -10.17 -14.61
N ILE A 215 -5.02 -10.82 -14.27
CA ILE A 215 -4.71 -11.19 -12.89
C ILE A 215 -4.49 -9.95 -12.03
N GLU A 216 -3.64 -9.01 -12.47
CA GLU A 216 -3.37 -7.78 -11.73
C GLU A 216 -4.62 -6.92 -11.57
N GLY A 217 -5.42 -6.79 -12.64
CA GLY A 217 -6.66 -6.02 -12.62
C GLY A 217 -7.66 -6.60 -11.62
N PHE A 218 -7.81 -7.93 -11.61
CA PHE A 218 -8.67 -8.64 -10.67
C PHE A 218 -8.18 -8.52 -9.22
N LEU A 219 -6.89 -8.73 -8.96
CA LEU A 219 -6.31 -8.59 -7.63
C LEU A 219 -6.50 -7.17 -7.10
N TRP A 220 -6.28 -6.17 -7.95
CA TRP A 220 -6.46 -4.78 -7.60
C TRP A 220 -7.92 -4.42 -7.34
N MET A 221 -8.85 -4.94 -8.16
CA MET A 221 -10.29 -4.83 -7.89
C MET A 221 -10.64 -5.43 -6.53
N CYS A 222 -10.12 -6.61 -6.20
CA CYS A 222 -10.37 -7.23 -4.89
C CYS A 222 -9.84 -6.37 -3.73
N PHE A 223 -8.66 -5.77 -3.91
CA PHE A 223 -8.03 -4.90 -2.93
C PHE A 223 -8.86 -3.64 -2.66
N GLN A 224 -9.36 -3.02 -3.73
CA GLN A 224 -10.11 -1.76 -3.68
C GLN A 224 -11.63 -1.92 -3.51
N TYR A 225 -12.16 -3.14 -3.69
CA TYR A 225 -13.60 -3.40 -3.73
C TYR A 225 -14.35 -2.85 -2.52
N ARG A 226 -13.79 -3.00 -1.31
CA ARG A 226 -14.47 -2.54 -0.11
C ARG A 226 -14.51 -1.02 -0.01
N GLN A 227 -13.41 -0.34 -0.37
CA GLN A 227 -13.37 1.12 -0.41
C GLN A 227 -14.35 1.64 -1.47
N PHE A 228 -14.39 1.03 -2.65
CA PHE A 228 -15.34 1.34 -3.72
C PHE A 228 -16.80 1.15 -3.29
N ARG A 229 -17.14 -0.02 -2.72
CA ARG A 229 -18.49 -0.36 -2.27
C ARG A 229 -18.98 0.61 -1.19
N ASP A 230 -18.09 1.00 -0.28
CA ASP A 230 -18.40 1.93 0.81
C ASP A 230 -18.29 3.41 0.35
N LYS A 231 -17.99 3.67 -0.94
CA LYS A 231 -17.79 5.02 -1.52
C LYS A 231 -16.70 5.85 -0.84
N LYS A 232 -15.64 5.20 -0.38
CA LYS A 232 -14.49 5.79 0.33
C LYS A 232 -13.20 5.82 -0.50
N GLU A 233 -13.31 5.70 -1.83
CA GLU A 233 -12.14 5.87 -2.71
C GLU A 233 -11.73 7.34 -2.74
N ILE A 234 -10.63 7.66 -2.08
CA ILE A 234 -10.08 9.01 -2.03
C ILE A 234 -9.00 9.15 -3.10
N GLN A 235 -9.10 10.22 -3.89
CA GLN A 235 -8.03 10.65 -4.80
C GLN A 235 -7.60 12.05 -4.38
N ILE A 236 -6.47 12.15 -3.69
CA ILE A 236 -5.91 13.44 -3.35
C ILE A 236 -5.35 14.07 -4.63
N LYS A 237 -5.86 15.26 -4.99
CA LYS A 237 -5.34 16.03 -6.11
C LYS A 237 -4.07 16.74 -5.65
N LYS A 238 -3.11 16.92 -6.57
CA LYS A 238 -1.79 17.55 -6.34
C LYS A 238 -1.83 18.92 -5.62
N LYS A 239 -2.99 19.58 -5.55
CA LYS A 239 -3.18 20.89 -4.91
C LYS A 239 -3.38 20.79 -3.39
N ASP A 240 -3.72 19.61 -2.87
CA ASP A 240 -4.11 19.41 -1.48
C ASP A 240 -2.96 18.82 -0.63
N GLU A 241 -1.79 18.56 -1.24
CA GLU A 241 -0.59 18.00 -0.56
C GLU A 241 0.10 19.00 0.40
N GLY A 242 -0.25 20.28 0.35
CA GLY A 242 0.34 21.33 1.20
C GLY A 242 -0.52 21.77 2.39
N VAL A 243 -1.66 21.12 2.62
CA VAL A 243 -2.65 21.53 3.64
C VAL A 243 -2.93 20.42 4.67
N LEU A 244 -2.22 19.30 4.61
CA LEU A 244 -2.34 18.18 5.57
C LEU A 244 -0.97 17.73 6.08
#